data_AF-A0A375FL90-F1
#
_entry.id   AF-A0A375FL90-F1
#
_cell.length_a   1.000
_cell.length_b   1.000
_cell.length_c   1.000
_cell.angle_alpha   90.00
_cell.angle_beta   90.00
_cell.angle_gamma   90.00
#
_symmetry.space_group_name_H-M   'P 1'
#
loop_
_entity.id
_entity.type
_entity.pdbx_description
1 polymer ?
#
loop_
_entity_poly.entity_id
_entity_poly.type
_entity_poly.pdbx_seq_one_letter_code
_entity_poly.pdbx_strand_id
1 'polypeptide(L)'
;MPARANATESLPQATETAADRLRLLAQGFWSEFLRRRPVFPATDGMFPFDPALRVRYIEVQRRTCAVWRARALAAGFSAGDFFDACIRVRAAICIVAAPPRSRGSAG
;
A
#
# COMPACT_ATOMS: atom_id res chain seq x y z
N MET A 1 33.57 -29.57 22.31
CA MET A 1 33.51 -28.47 21.32
C MET A 1 34.28 -28.94 20.09
N PRO A 2 33.82 -28.71 18.84
CA PRO A 2 32.94 -27.64 18.35
C PRO A 2 31.70 -28.23 17.63
N ALA A 3 30.73 -27.53 17.03
CA ALA A 3 30.61 -26.16 16.57
C ALA A 3 29.16 -25.68 16.72
N ARG A 4 28.97 -24.50 17.29
CA ARG A 4 27.75 -23.71 17.12
C ARG A 4 27.77 -23.16 15.70
N ALA A 5 27.04 -23.78 14.79
CA ALA A 5 26.78 -23.22 13.47
C ALA A 5 25.35 -22.66 13.43
N ASN A 6 25.26 -21.45 12.87
CA ASN A 6 24.09 -20.87 12.21
C ASN A 6 22.99 -20.26 13.10
N ALA A 7 23.30 -19.12 13.73
CA ALA A 7 22.28 -18.16 14.17
C ALA A 7 22.25 -16.87 13.32
N THR A 8 23.19 -16.67 12.40
CA THR A 8 23.41 -15.37 11.75
C THR A 8 22.80 -15.25 10.35
N GLU A 9 22.59 -16.36 9.64
CA GLU A 9 22.06 -16.34 8.26
C GLU A 9 20.52 -16.33 8.16
N SER A 10 19.80 -16.67 9.23
CA SER A 10 18.34 -16.82 9.17
C SER A 10 17.55 -15.52 9.38
N LEU A 11 18.16 -14.47 9.94
CA LEU A 11 17.48 -13.19 10.21
C LEU A 11 17.26 -12.30 8.97
N PRO A 12 18.25 -12.10 8.07
CA PRO A 12 18.08 -11.22 6.92
C PRO A 12 17.05 -11.76 5.92
N GLN A 13 17.12 -13.06 5.62
CA GLN A 13 16.23 -13.69 4.64
C GLN A 13 14.77 -13.78 5.13
N ALA A 14 14.56 -14.03 6.43
CA ALA A 14 13.21 -14.08 7.01
C ALA A 14 12.55 -12.69 7.05
N THR A 15 13.33 -11.64 7.33
CA THR A 15 12.83 -10.26 7.37
C THR A 15 12.56 -9.68 5.98
N GLU A 16 13.42 -9.99 5.00
CA GLU A 16 13.21 -9.65 3.59
C GLU A 16 11.93 -10.32 3.05
N THR A 17 11.75 -11.60 3.33
CA THR A 17 10.53 -12.35 2.96
C THR A 17 9.27 -11.77 3.61
N ALA A 18 9.36 -11.33 4.88
CA ALA A 18 8.24 -10.70 5.58
C ALA A 18 7.89 -9.33 5.00
N ALA A 19 8.90 -8.51 4.69
CA ALA A 19 8.71 -7.21 4.06
C ALA A 19 8.07 -7.32 2.67
N ASP A 20 8.49 -8.31 1.87
CA ASP A 20 7.91 -8.58 0.56
C ASP A 20 6.45 -9.05 0.65
N ARG A 21 6.14 -9.93 1.60
CA ARG A 21 4.75 -10.36 1.85
C ARG A 21 3.85 -9.20 2.25
N LEU A 22 4.30 -8.33 3.15
CA LEU A 22 3.56 -7.11 3.52
C LEU A 22 3.38 -6.17 2.33
N ARG A 23 4.41 -6.01 1.50
CA ARG A 23 4.34 -5.20 0.28
C ARG A 23 3.30 -5.76 -0.71
N LEU A 24 3.28 -7.07 -0.92
CA LEU A 24 2.30 -7.72 -1.80
C LEU A 24 0.86 -7.55 -1.28
N LEU A 25 0.64 -7.70 0.03
CA LEU A 25 -0.67 -7.45 0.65
C LEU A 25 -1.11 -5.98 0.47
N ALA A 26 -0.20 -5.03 0.68
CA ALA A 26 -0.47 -3.60 0.49
C ALA A 26 -0.74 -3.24 -0.98
N GLN A 27 0.01 -3.82 -1.93
CA GLN A 27 -0.24 -3.67 -3.37
C GLN A 27 -1.59 -4.26 -3.76
N GLY A 28 -1.96 -5.42 -3.23
CA GLY A 28 -3.28 -6.02 -3.43
C GLY A 28 -4.41 -5.13 -2.93
N PHE A 29 -4.28 -4.55 -1.74
CA PHE A 29 -5.22 -3.55 -1.21
C PHE A 29 -5.40 -2.37 -2.17
N TRP A 30 -4.31 -1.72 -2.59
CA TRP A 30 -4.38 -0.56 -3.47
C TRP A 30 -4.94 -0.92 -4.84
N SER A 31 -4.56 -2.06 -5.41
CA SER A 31 -5.04 -2.50 -6.72
C SER A 31 -6.56 -2.75 -6.70
N GLU A 32 -7.05 -3.42 -5.67
CA GLU A 32 -8.48 -3.67 -5.50
C GLU A 32 -9.26 -2.37 -5.22
N PHE A 33 -8.73 -1.52 -4.33
CA PHE A 33 -9.36 -0.25 -4.00
C PHE A 33 -9.46 0.68 -5.22
N LEU A 34 -8.36 0.85 -5.97
CA LEU A 34 -8.32 1.72 -7.14
C LEU A 34 -9.23 1.24 -8.27
N ARG A 35 -9.44 -0.08 -8.40
CA ARG A 35 -10.37 -0.67 -9.38
C ARG A 35 -11.83 -0.47 -9.00
N ARG A 36 -12.16 -0.47 -7.70
CA ARG A 36 -13.56 -0.42 -7.20
C ARG A 36 -14.03 0.98 -6.82
N ARG A 37 -13.11 1.91 -6.52
CA ARG A 37 -13.47 3.26 -6.09
C ARG A 37 -14.27 3.96 -7.21
N PRO A 38 -15.25 4.80 -6.87
CA PRO A 38 -15.86 5.66 -7.87
C PRO A 38 -14.79 6.55 -8.51
N VAL A 39 -14.92 6.80 -9.81
CA VAL A 39 -14.10 7.79 -10.53
C VAL A 39 -14.74 9.15 -10.29
N PHE A 40 -13.92 10.14 -9.97
CA PHE A 40 -14.33 11.52 -9.76
C PHE A 40 -13.28 12.48 -10.34
N PRO A 41 -13.66 13.73 -10.67
CA PRO A 41 -12.75 14.69 -11.28
C PRO A 41 -11.50 14.94 -10.45
N ALA A 42 -10.36 15.16 -11.12
CA ALA A 42 -9.12 15.52 -10.44
C ALA A 42 -9.23 16.85 -9.67
N THR A 43 -10.17 17.73 -10.08
CA THR A 43 -10.48 19.00 -9.40
C THR A 43 -11.03 18.83 -7.99
N ASP A 44 -11.60 17.67 -7.67
CA ASP A 44 -12.09 17.34 -6.32
C ASP A 44 -10.92 16.99 -5.37
N GLY A 45 -9.72 16.78 -5.91
CA GLY A 45 -8.54 16.45 -5.13
C GLY A 45 -8.54 15.01 -4.63
N MET A 46 -8.41 14.81 -3.31
CA MET A 46 -8.24 13.48 -2.71
C MET A 46 -9.57 12.72 -2.51
N PHE A 47 -10.68 13.45 -2.38
CA PHE A 47 -12.01 12.90 -2.08
C PHE A 47 -13.07 13.62 -2.93
N PRO A 48 -14.13 12.92 -3.39
CA PRO A 48 -15.21 13.55 -4.14
C PRO A 48 -15.88 14.69 -3.36
N PHE A 49 -16.27 15.77 -4.04
CA PHE A 49 -17.12 16.81 -3.46
C PHE A 49 -18.58 16.39 -3.40
N ASP A 50 -19.05 15.66 -4.40
CA ASP A 50 -20.41 15.11 -4.41
C ASP A 50 -20.62 14.18 -3.19
N PRO A 51 -21.63 14.46 -2.33
CA PRO A 51 -21.87 13.68 -1.12
C PRO A 51 -22.18 12.20 -1.40
N ALA A 52 -22.91 11.89 -2.47
CA ALA A 52 -23.28 10.52 -2.80
C ALA A 52 -22.06 9.71 -3.26
N LEU A 53 -21.19 10.31 -4.09
CA LEU A 53 -19.91 9.72 -4.48
C LEU A 53 -18.97 9.57 -3.29
N ARG A 54 -18.95 10.54 -2.37
CA ARG A 54 -18.13 10.47 -1.15
C ARG A 54 -18.57 9.31 -0.25
N VAL A 55 -19.86 9.12 -0.03
CA VAL A 55 -20.39 7.98 0.74
C VAL A 55 -19.96 6.66 0.10
N ARG A 56 -20.11 6.52 -1.22
CA ARG A 56 -19.68 5.31 -1.94
C ARG A 56 -18.17 5.10 -1.86
N TYR A 57 -17.37 6.16 -1.97
CA TYR A 57 -15.91 6.10 -1.84
C TYR A 57 -15.50 5.55 -0.47
N ILE A 58 -16.07 6.11 0.60
CA ILE A 58 -15.80 5.69 1.98
C ILE A 58 -16.23 4.24 2.20
N GLU A 59 -17.38 3.84 1.67
CA GLU A 59 -17.86 2.46 1.77
C GLU A 59 -16.92 1.46 1.10
N VAL A 60 -16.47 1.75 -0.13
CA VAL A 60 -15.50 0.93 -0.84
C VAL A 60 -14.18 0.85 -0.05
N GLN A 61 -13.72 1.97 0.49
CA GLN A 61 -12.50 2.02 1.31
C GLN A 61 -12.64 1.12 2.55
N ARG A 62 -13.74 1.26 3.32
CA ARG A 62 -13.99 0.47 4.53
C ARG A 62 -14.05 -1.02 4.23
N ARG A 63 -14.80 -1.43 3.22
CA ARG A 63 -14.94 -2.85 2.83
C ARG A 63 -13.60 -3.44 2.39
N THR A 64 -12.88 -2.73 1.52
CA THR A 64 -11.57 -3.19 1.03
C THR A 64 -10.56 -3.26 2.17
N CYS A 65 -10.53 -2.25 3.04
CA CYS A 65 -9.66 -2.25 4.21
C CYS A 65 -9.95 -3.42 5.16
N ALA A 66 -11.22 -3.73 5.44
CA ALA A 66 -11.59 -4.84 6.32
C ALA A 66 -11.10 -6.19 5.78
N VAL A 67 -11.30 -6.44 4.48
CA VAL A 67 -10.87 -7.68 3.81
C VAL A 67 -9.35 -7.82 3.86
N TRP A 68 -8.60 -6.79 3.45
CA TRP A 68 -7.14 -6.89 3.36
C TRP A 68 -6.45 -6.86 4.72
N ARG A 69 -7.00 -6.14 5.70
CA ARG A 69 -6.55 -6.23 7.09
C ARG A 69 -6.73 -7.65 7.64
N ALA A 70 -7.89 -8.28 7.40
CA ALA A 70 -8.12 -9.65 7.84
C ALA A 70 -7.12 -10.63 7.20
N ARG A 71 -6.78 -10.45 5.92
CA ARG A 71 -5.74 -11.25 5.24
C ARG A 71 -4.35 -11.05 5.84
N ALA A 72 -3.98 -9.82 6.18
CA ALA A 72 -2.70 -9.53 6.82
C ALA A 72 -2.60 -10.18 8.22
N LEU A 73 -3.67 -10.09 9.01
CA LEU A 73 -3.77 -10.76 10.32
C LEU A 73 -3.66 -12.28 10.17
N ALA A 74 -4.35 -12.87 9.20
CA ALA A 74 -4.28 -14.31 8.92
C ALA A 74 -2.88 -14.76 8.44
N ALA A 75 -2.11 -13.86 7.83
CA ALA A 75 -0.72 -14.09 7.45
C ALA A 75 0.28 -13.87 8.59
N GLY A 76 -0.18 -13.55 9.81
CA GLY A 76 0.65 -13.39 11.00
C GLY A 76 1.20 -11.97 11.22
N PHE A 77 0.75 -10.97 10.45
CA PHE A 77 1.17 -9.58 10.61
C PHE A 77 0.24 -8.81 11.54
N SER A 78 0.76 -7.75 12.18
CA SER A 78 -0.11 -6.83 12.90
C SER A 78 -0.87 -5.93 11.94
N ALA A 79 -1.96 -5.32 12.43
CA ALA A 79 -2.66 -4.29 11.66
C ALA A 79 -1.77 -3.06 11.39
N GLY A 80 -0.88 -2.71 12.32
CA GLY A 80 0.07 -1.61 12.17
C GLY A 80 1.03 -1.84 11.01
N ASP A 81 1.64 -3.02 10.94
CA ASP A 81 2.58 -3.39 9.86
C ASP A 81 1.92 -3.29 8.48
N PHE A 82 0.68 -3.76 8.37
CA PHE A 82 -0.10 -3.66 7.15
C PHE A 82 -0.37 -2.19 6.75
N PHE A 83 -0.75 -1.33 7.70
CA PHE A 83 -1.01 0.08 7.41
C PHE A 83 0.27 0.82 7.01
N ASP A 84 1.39 0.56 7.68
CA ASP A 84 2.69 1.15 7.32
C ASP A 84 3.13 0.71 5.92
N ALA A 85 2.93 -0.57 5.57
CA ALA A 85 3.16 -1.06 4.22
C ALA A 85 2.25 -0.36 3.19
N CYS A 86 0.97 -0.15 3.51
CA CYS A 86 0.05 0.59 2.64
C CYS A 86 0.49 2.04 2.40
N ILE A 87 0.99 2.73 3.44
CA ILE A 87 1.52 4.09 3.33
C ILE A 87 2.74 4.12 2.40
N ARG A 88 3.70 3.21 2.60
CA ARG A 88 4.91 3.09 1.77
C ARG A 88 4.57 2.82 0.30
N VAL A 89 3.66 1.87 0.03
CA VAL A 89 3.22 1.58 -1.34
C VAL A 89 2.50 2.77 -1.97
N ARG A 90 1.65 3.49 -1.20
CA ARG A 90 0.94 4.66 -1.72
C ARG A 90 1.91 5.77 -2.14
N ALA A 91 2.92 6.04 -1.32
CA ALA A 91 3.96 7.01 -1.65
C ALA A 91 4.68 6.66 -2.96
N ALA A 92 5.04 5.38 -3.16
CA ALA A 92 5.67 4.92 -4.39
C ALA A 92 4.78 5.10 -5.63
N ILE A 93 3.47 4.81 -5.53
CA ILE A 93 2.53 5.03 -6.64
C ILE A 93 2.45 6.51 -7.01
N CYS A 94 2.41 7.41 -6.02
CA CYS A 94 2.32 8.85 -6.24
C CYS A 94 3.60 9.43 -6.87
N ILE A 95 4.78 8.89 -6.56
CA ILE A 95 6.05 9.33 -7.14
C ILE A 95 6.14 8.97 -8.62
N VAL A 96 5.70 7.77 -9.01
CA VAL A 96 5.76 7.29 -10.40
C VAL A 96 4.76 8.01 -11.31
N ALA A 97 3.67 8.54 -10.76
CA ALA A 97 2.63 9.25 -11.52
C ALA A 97 2.95 10.74 -11.77
N ALA A 98 4.05 11.28 -11.23
CA ALA A 98 4.46 12.66 -11.49
C ALA A 98 5.13 12.76 -12.88
N PRO A 99 4.68 13.64 -13.79
CA PRO A 99 5.38 13.85 -15.05
C PRO A 99 6.80 14.38 -14.77
N PRO A 100 7.80 14.02 -15.59
CA PRO A 100 9.13 14.61 -15.46
C PRO A 100 8.98 16.12 -15.62
N ARG A 101 9.41 16.88 -14.62
CA ARG A 101 9.51 18.34 -14.73
C ARG A 101 10.51 18.62 -15.84
N SER A 102 10.01 19.01 -17.02
CA SER A 102 10.83 19.55 -18.10
C SER A 102 11.59 20.73 -17.52
N ARG A 103 12.90 20.57 -17.33
CA ARG A 103 13.79 21.69 -17.03
C ARG A 103 13.71 22.61 -18.24
N GLY A 104 13.09 23.77 -18.07
CA GLY A 104 13.07 24.80 -19.08
C GLY A 104 14.50 25.13 -19.50
N SER A 105 14.76 24.95 -20.79
CA SER A 105 15.95 25.50 -21.44
C SER A 105 15.72 27.00 -21.52
N ALA A 106 16.42 27.77 -20.69
CA ALA A 106 16.56 29.21 -20.91
C ALA A 106 17.52 29.38 -22.10
N GLY A 107 16.98 29.90 -23.21
CA GLY A 107 17.76 30.48 -24.30
C GLY A 107 18.21 31.89 -23.97
#